data_AF-A0A1B8PMA3-F1
#
_entry.id   AF-A0A1B8PMA3-F1
#
_cell.length_a   1.000
_cell.length_b   1.000
_cell.length_c   1.000
_cell.angle_alpha   90.00
_cell.angle_beta   90.00
_cell.angle_gamma   90.00
#
_symmetry.space_group_name_H-M   'P 1'
#
loop_
_entity.id
_entity.type
_entity.pdbx_description
1 polymer ?
#
loop_
_entity_poly.entity_id
_entity_poly.type
_entity_poly.pdbx_seq_one_letter_code
_entity_poly.pdbx_strand_id
1 'polypeptide(L)'
;MGFLGYLILGGVVYVIGFMIHLKILTPKRKAGTQYTFMHPTMIQLLLMCFVMMLVISALLGRFVLGHENLDVAFILVNSMVATFVFYFGLNPDQLQMNPPD
;
A
#
# COMPACT_ATOMS: atom_id res chain seq x y z
N MET A 1 -13.18 8.60 -13.21
CA MET A 1 -12.51 9.12 -11.99
C MET A 1 -11.37 10.04 -12.42
N GLY A 2 -11.32 11.28 -11.91
CA GLY A 2 -10.19 12.20 -12.15
C GLY A 2 -9.01 11.95 -11.19
N PHE A 3 -7.91 12.67 -11.38
CA PHE A 3 -6.69 12.61 -10.54
C PHE A 3 -6.96 12.63 -9.04
N LEU A 4 -7.90 13.49 -8.59
CA LEU A 4 -8.26 13.63 -7.18
C LEU A 4 -8.79 12.32 -6.56
N GLY A 5 -9.51 11.50 -7.33
CA GLY A 5 -10.01 10.20 -6.84
C GLY A 5 -8.87 9.23 -6.56
N TYR A 6 -7.85 9.19 -7.42
CA TYR A 6 -6.65 8.39 -7.20
C TYR A 6 -5.81 8.90 -6.04
N LEU A 7 -5.72 10.23 -5.88
CA LEU A 7 -5.03 10.84 -4.75
C LEU A 7 -5.69 10.45 -3.42
N ILE A 8 -7.02 10.51 -3.34
CA ILE A 8 -7.78 10.10 -2.15
C ILE A 8 -7.58 8.60 -1.89
N LEU A 9 -7.68 7.76 -2.93
CA LEU A 9 -7.46 6.31 -2.80
C LEU A 9 -6.05 6.00 -2.27
N GLY A 10 -5.02 6.63 -2.84
CA GLY A 10 -3.64 6.50 -2.38
C GLY A 10 -3.46 6.99 -0.94
N GLY A 11 -4.06 8.13 -0.58
CA GLY A 11 -4.03 8.66 0.79
C GLY A 11 -4.69 7.73 1.80
N VAL A 12 -5.84 7.15 1.47
CA VAL A 12 -6.52 6.15 2.32
C VAL A 12 -5.63 4.93 2.53
N VAL A 13 -5.05 4.41 1.45
CA VAL A 13 -4.15 3.25 1.51
C VAL A 13 -2.91 3.54 2.36
N TYR A 14 -2.31 4.72 2.23
CA TYR A 14 -1.21 5.17 3.08
C TYR A 14 -1.61 5.18 4.56
N VAL A 15 -2.75 5.79 4.90
CA VAL A 15 -3.23 5.89 6.29
C VAL A 15 -3.49 4.51 6.89
N ILE A 16 -4.04 3.58 6.12
CA ILE A 16 -4.23 2.19 6.57
C ILE A 16 -2.86 1.54 6.88
N GLY A 17 -1.88 1.70 5.99
CA GLY A 17 -0.51 1.24 6.22
C GLY A 17 0.10 1.85 7.48
N PHE A 18 -0.07 3.16 7.68
CA PHE A 18 0.42 3.89 8.85
C PHE A 18 -0.23 3.43 10.16
N MET A 19 -1.52 3.11 10.13
CA MET A 19 -2.21 2.57 11.29
C MET A 19 -1.72 1.16 11.66
N ILE A 20 -1.44 0.32 10.66
CA ILE A 20 -0.82 -1.00 10.87
C ILE A 20 0.60 -0.84 11.42
N HIS A 21 1.36 0.14 10.91
CA HIS A 21 2.65 0.50 11.46
C HIS A 21 2.55 0.79 12.95
N LEU A 22 1.78 1.80 13.33
CA LEU A 22 1.66 2.25 14.73
C LEU A 22 1.15 1.16 15.68
N LYS A 23 0.11 0.42 15.27
CA LYS A 23 -0.59 -0.51 16.17
C LYS A 23 0.04 -1.90 16.22
N ILE A 24 0.67 -2.36 15.14
CA ILE A 24 1.13 -3.75 15.02
C ILE A 24 2.64 -3.81 14.88
N LEU A 25 3.25 -3.02 13.99
CA LEU A 25 4.68 -3.13 13.69
C LEU A 25 5.55 -2.40 14.72
N THR A 26 5.23 -1.17 15.12
CA THR A 26 5.97 -0.39 16.12
C THR A 26 6.17 -1.12 17.46
N PRO A 27 5.14 -1.70 18.11
CA PRO A 27 5.35 -2.43 19.37
C PRO A 27 6.25 -3.65 19.18
N LYS A 28 6.14 -4.35 18.05
CA LYS A 28 6.98 -5.52 17.73
C LYS A 28 8.43 -5.13 17.40
N ARG A 29 8.65 -3.98 16.75
CA ARG A 29 9.98 -3.40 16.53
C ARG A 29 10.66 -3.02 17.83
N LYS A 30 9.92 -2.39 18.75
CA LYS A 30 10.42 -2.08 20.10
C LYS A 30 10.77 -3.33 20.91
N ALA A 31 10.10 -4.44 20.65
CA ALA A 31 10.43 -5.76 21.22
C ALA A 31 11.62 -6.47 20.53
N GLY A 32 12.31 -5.80 19.60
CA GLY A 32 13.51 -6.32 18.91
C GLY A 32 13.25 -7.01 17.57
N THR A 33 12.00 -7.03 17.08
CA THR A 33 11.69 -7.65 15.78
C THR A 33 12.13 -6.75 14.63
N GLN A 34 13.04 -7.22 13.78
CA GLN A 34 13.49 -6.49 12.60
C GLN A 34 12.63 -6.83 11.38
N TYR A 35 11.77 -5.88 10.99
CA TYR A 35 10.96 -5.98 9.77
C TYR A 35 11.75 -5.44 8.58
N THR A 36 12.41 -6.34 7.85
CA THR A 36 12.96 -6.05 6.51
C THR A 36 11.89 -6.28 5.43
N PHE A 37 12.15 -5.81 4.20
CA PHE A 37 11.28 -6.05 3.04
C PHE A 37 11.02 -7.55 2.80
N MET A 38 12.02 -8.39 3.05
CA MET A 38 11.95 -9.85 2.92
C MET A 38 11.26 -10.54 4.12
N HIS A 39 10.82 -9.79 5.15
CA HIS A 39 10.20 -10.40 6.33
C HIS A 39 8.83 -10.98 5.95
N PRO A 40 8.50 -12.24 6.33
CA PRO A 40 7.28 -12.92 5.89
C PRO A 40 6.00 -12.12 6.19
N THR A 41 5.94 -11.46 7.35
CA THR A 41 4.83 -10.57 7.70
C THR A 41 4.70 -9.35 6.77
N MET A 42 5.81 -8.76 6.33
CA MET A 42 5.77 -7.62 5.40
C MET A 42 5.30 -8.08 4.01
N ILE A 43 5.84 -9.20 3.52
CA ILE A 43 5.42 -9.82 2.26
C ILE A 43 3.93 -10.13 2.30
N GLN A 44 3.43 -10.72 3.39
CA GLN A 44 2.02 -11.05 3.54
C GLN A 44 1.11 -9.82 3.53
N LEU A 45 1.50 -8.74 4.23
CA LEU A 45 0.75 -7.48 4.24
C LEU A 45 0.72 -6.83 2.85
N LEU A 46 1.86 -6.78 2.16
CA LEU A 46 1.97 -6.22 0.81
C LEU A 46 1.17 -7.04 -0.20
N LEU A 47 1.26 -8.37 -0.15
CA LEU A 47 0.52 -9.25 -1.04
C LEU A 47 -0.98 -9.16 -0.80
N MET A 48 -1.42 -9.09 0.46
CA MET A 48 -2.83 -8.88 0.79
C MET A 48 -3.34 -7.53 0.25
N CYS A 49 -2.57 -6.46 0.43
CA CYS A 49 -2.89 -5.14 -0.12
C CYS A 49 -2.98 -5.19 -1.65
N PHE A 50 -2.00 -5.81 -2.31
CA PHE A 50 -1.98 -5.92 -3.77
C PHE A 50 -3.21 -6.66 -4.31
N VAL A 51 -3.53 -7.83 -3.74
CA VAL A 51 -4.70 -8.62 -4.14
C VAL A 51 -6.00 -7.85 -3.92
N MET A 52 -6.14 -7.17 -2.78
CA MET A 52 -7.30 -6.33 -2.50
C MET A 52 -7.43 -5.20 -3.52
N MET A 53 -6.31 -4.56 -3.87
CA MET A 53 -6.29 -3.48 -4.86
C MET A 53 -6.57 -3.97 -6.27
N LEU A 54 -6.24 -5.22 -6.63
CA LEU A 54 -6.65 -5.80 -7.92
C LEU A 54 -8.17 -5.85 -8.02
N VAL A 55 -8.85 -6.29 -6.96
CA VAL A 55 -10.31 -6.35 -6.91
C VAL A 55 -10.91 -4.95 -6.97
N ILE A 56 -10.40 -4.01 -6.16
CA ILE A 56 -10.88 -2.62 -6.15
C ILE A 56 -10.66 -1.96 -7.52
N SER A 57 -9.50 -2.17 -8.14
CA SER A 57 -9.17 -1.58 -9.45
C SER A 57 -10.02 -2.18 -10.56
N ALA A 58 -10.35 -3.47 -10.51
CA ALA A 58 -11.27 -4.11 -11.46
C ALA A 58 -12.70 -3.55 -11.32
N LEU A 59 -13.16 -3.35 -10.07
CA LEU A 59 -14.46 -2.73 -9.80
C LEU A 59 -14.48 -1.26 -10.25
N LEU A 60 -13.44 -0.48 -9.98
CA LEU A 60 -13.32 0.91 -10.44
C LEU A 60 -13.28 1.00 -11.97
N GLY A 61 -12.51 0.12 -12.62
CA GLY A 61 -12.41 0.04 -14.08
C GLY A 61 -13.78 -0.19 -14.73
N ARG A 62 -14.56 -1.12 -14.17
CA ARG A 62 -15.87 -1.49 -14.70
C ARG A 62 -16.98 -0.50 -14.36
N PHE A 63 -17.08 -0.09 -13.09
CA PHE A 63 -18.24 0.68 -12.60
C PHE A 63 -18.03 2.19 -12.62
N VAL A 64 -16.79 2.68 -12.57
CA VAL A 64 -16.48 4.11 -12.43
C VAL A 64 -15.86 4.69 -13.69
N LEU A 65 -15.12 3.90 -14.47
CA LEU A 65 -14.48 4.34 -15.72
C LEU A 65 -15.25 3.90 -16.97
N GLY A 66 -16.22 2.99 -16.84
CA GLY A 66 -17.04 2.54 -17.96
C GLY A 66 -16.26 1.82 -19.05
N HIS A 67 -15.09 1.25 -18.73
CA HIS A 67 -14.37 0.43 -19.69
C HIS A 67 -15.23 -0.79 -20.06
N GLU A 68 -15.50 -0.98 -21.35
CA GLU A 68 -16.26 -2.13 -21.86
C GLU A 68 -15.54 -3.46 -21.57
N ASN A 69 -14.20 -3.41 -21.44
CA ASN A 69 -13.34 -4.55 -21.15
C ASN A 69 -12.54 -4.34 -19.86
N LEU A 70 -12.09 -5.44 -19.24
CA LEU A 70 -11.12 -5.39 -18.14
C LEU A 70 -9.78 -4.88 -18.66
N ASP A 71 -9.48 -3.61 -18.40
CA ASP A 71 -8.16 -3.04 -18.66
C ASP A 71 -7.14 -3.59 -17.65
N VAL A 72 -6.54 -4.72 -18.02
CA VAL A 72 -5.55 -5.43 -17.21
C VAL A 72 -4.34 -4.54 -16.90
N ALA A 73 -3.93 -3.69 -17.83
CA ALA A 73 -2.79 -2.79 -17.64
C ALA A 73 -3.11 -1.75 -16.56
N PHE A 74 -4.29 -1.12 -16.65
CA PHE A 74 -4.77 -0.20 -15.62
C PHE A 74 -4.87 -0.86 -14.25
N ILE A 75 -5.48 -2.05 -14.17
CA ILE A 75 -5.67 -2.79 -12.92
C ILE A 75 -4.33 -3.10 -12.26
N LEU A 76 -3.36 -3.61 -13.03
CA LEU A 76 -2.04 -3.96 -12.51
C LEU A 76 -1.25 -2.72 -12.05
N VAL A 77 -1.18 -1.68 -12.86
CA VAL A 77 -0.43 -0.46 -12.54
C VAL A 77 -1.03 0.23 -11.32
N ASN A 78 -2.36 0.41 -11.28
CA ASN A 78 -3.02 1.06 -10.14
C ASN A 78 -2.82 0.26 -8.84
N SER A 79 -2.89 -1.07 -8.91
CA SER A 79 -2.67 -1.94 -7.74
C SER A 79 -1.21 -1.91 -7.27
N MET A 80 -0.25 -1.83 -8.20
CA MET A 80 1.17 -1.71 -7.88
C MET A 80 1.47 -0.38 -7.19
N VAL A 81 0.97 0.73 -7.75
CA VAL A 81 1.13 2.07 -7.16
C VAL A 81 0.51 2.13 -5.76
N ALA A 82 -0.71 1.63 -5.58
CA ALA A 82 -1.35 1.59 -4.27
C ALA A 82 -0.57 0.74 -3.27
N THR A 83 -0.04 -0.41 -3.68
CA THR A 83 0.79 -1.28 -2.81
C THR A 83 2.10 -0.61 -2.43
N PHE A 84 2.68 0.19 -3.32
CA PHE A 84 3.87 0.97 -3.02
C PHE A 84 3.58 2.09 -2.02
N VAL A 85 2.46 2.79 -2.16
CA VAL A 85 2.00 3.79 -1.19
C VAL A 85 1.69 3.15 0.17
N PHE A 86 1.09 1.96 0.17
CA PHE A 86 0.86 1.16 1.37
C PHE A 86 2.16 0.80 2.08
N TYR A 87 3.19 0.38 1.33
CA TYR A 87 4.51 0.06 1.86
C TYR A 87 5.12 1.24 2.61
N PHE A 88 5.04 2.46 2.05
CA PHE A 88 5.48 3.66 2.77
C PHE A 88 4.69 3.92 4.05
N GLY A 89 3.39 3.64 4.05
CA GLY A 89 2.58 3.68 5.26
C GLY A 89 3.06 2.69 6.32
N LEU A 90 3.47 1.47 5.93
CA LEU A 90 3.99 0.45 6.86
C LEU A 90 5.39 0.80 7.43
N ASN A 91 6.16 1.61 6.70
CA ASN A 91 7.56 1.95 6.99
C ASN A 91 7.84 3.47 6.89
N PRO A 92 7.17 4.32 7.68
CA PRO A 92 7.42 5.76 7.67
C PRO A 92 8.83 6.09 8.19
N ASP A 93 9.39 5.25 9.08
CA ASP A 93 10.69 5.45 9.74
C ASP A 93 11.92 5.29 8.84
N GLN A 94 11.81 4.79 7.61
CA GLN A 94 12.97 4.79 6.69
C GLN A 94 13.43 6.21 6.31
N LEU A 95 12.67 7.25 6.69
CA LEU A 95 13.05 8.67 6.60
C LEU A 95 13.89 9.16 7.78
N GLN A 96 14.11 8.36 8.83
CA GLN A 96 15.15 8.64 9.82
C GLN A 96 16.51 8.39 9.15
N MET A 97 16.95 9.32 8.31
CA MET A 97 18.36 9.53 8.05
C MET A 97 18.99 9.77 9.42
N ASN A 98 19.57 8.73 10.02
CA ASN A 98 20.53 8.93 11.09
C ASN A 98 21.61 9.83 10.48
N PRO A 99 21.73 11.10 10.92
CA PRO A 99 22.89 11.89 10.52
C PRO A 99 24.13 11.10 10.96
N PRO A 100 25.17 11.01 10.11
CA PRO A 100 26.44 10.44 10.55
C PRO A 100 26.95 11.27 11.74
N ASP A 101 27.45 10.56 12.77
CA ASP A 101 28.12 11.16 13.92
C ASP A 101 29.34 12.01 13.51
#